data_AF-A0A0G1ICD3-F1
#
_entry.id   AF-A0A0G1ICD3-F1
#
_cell.length_a   1.000
_cell.length_b   1.000
_cell.length_c   1.000
_cell.angle_alpha   90.00
_cell.angle_beta   90.00
_cell.angle_gamma   90.00
#
_symmetry.space_group_name_H-M   'P 1'
#
loop_
_entity.id
_entity.type
_entity.pdbx_description
1 polymer ?
#
loop_
_entity_poly.entity_id
_entity_poly.type
_entity_poly.pdbx_seq_one_letter_code
_entity_poly.pdbx_strand_id
1 'polypeptide(L)'
;MIDHDAMIFFNFRPDRAKQLAKKFKEECHAQDFSYITMTGYDESLPAKALFGGENIKDNLAEIISKNNLKQLHIAETEKFAHVTSFFDGGKEDAYPNEDRKLIASNKVATHDLSPEMKAREITDEIITAAQKGEYDFILANFANLDMVGHTGKMKEAIIAAETVDFNLGRIIKEAEKKDYVLIVTADHGNAEKMFDPKTNQAHTAHTGSPVPFIVMKKDLKLSGYGKLSDVAPTVLEIMGLDAPKAMTGESLVI
;
A
#
# COMPACT_ATOMS: atom_id res chain seq x y z
N MET A 1 -2.14 -36.28 20.67
CA MET A 1 -0.75 -36.37 20.19
C MET A 1 0.07 -36.97 21.29
N ILE A 2 0.98 -37.89 20.96
CA ILE A 2 1.89 -38.55 21.91
C ILE A 2 3.33 -38.12 21.63
N ASP A 3 4.26 -38.53 22.50
CA ASP A 3 5.68 -38.26 22.27
C ASP A 3 6.15 -38.88 20.95
N HIS A 4 7.07 -38.18 20.29
CA HIS A 4 7.66 -38.39 18.97
C HIS A 4 6.73 -38.21 17.77
N ASP A 5 5.49 -37.74 17.96
CA ASP A 5 4.64 -37.27 16.87
C ASP A 5 5.15 -35.94 16.27
N ALA A 6 4.70 -35.64 15.06
CA ALA A 6 4.87 -34.33 14.43
C ALA A 6 3.51 -33.76 13.99
N MET A 7 3.28 -32.47 14.22
CA MET A 7 2.17 -31.73 13.64
C MET A 7 2.69 -30.58 12.79
N ILE A 8 2.15 -30.52 11.57
CA ILE A 8 2.36 -29.42 10.64
C ILE A 8 1.02 -28.74 10.44
N PHE A 9 0.90 -27.53 10.97
CA PHE A 9 -0.25 -26.68 10.70
C PHE A 9 -0.01 -25.98 9.35
N PHE A 10 -0.66 -26.46 8.29
CA PHE A 10 -0.38 -26.04 6.91
C PHE A 10 -1.03 -24.70 6.49
N ASN A 11 -1.88 -24.11 7.34
CA ASN A 11 -2.50 -22.80 7.07
C ASN A 11 -1.43 -21.69 7.01
N PHE A 12 -1.26 -21.02 5.89
CA PHE A 12 -0.29 -19.91 5.81
C PHE A 12 -0.80 -18.58 6.39
N ARG A 13 -2.11 -18.45 6.65
CA ARG A 13 -2.74 -17.23 7.16
C ARG A 13 -3.02 -17.35 8.68
N PRO A 14 -2.43 -16.48 9.51
CA PRO A 14 -2.39 -16.68 10.96
C PRO A 14 -3.69 -16.29 11.68
N ASP A 15 -4.45 -15.33 11.15
CA ASP A 15 -5.66 -14.76 11.78
C ASP A 15 -6.65 -15.81 12.31
N ARG A 16 -6.97 -16.83 11.52
CA ARG A 16 -7.87 -17.92 11.91
C ARG A 16 -7.15 -19.15 12.48
N ALA A 17 -5.88 -19.35 12.16
CA ALA A 17 -5.11 -20.52 12.62
C ALA A 17 -4.60 -20.37 14.06
N LYS A 18 -4.32 -19.12 14.48
CA LYS A 18 -3.67 -18.77 15.74
C LYS A 18 -4.38 -19.30 16.99
N GLN A 19 -5.71 -19.15 17.08
CA GLN A 19 -6.46 -19.59 18.26
C GLN A 19 -6.39 -21.11 18.44
N LEU A 20 -6.60 -21.87 17.36
CA LEU A 20 -6.51 -23.32 17.39
C LEU A 20 -5.08 -23.78 17.68
N ALA A 21 -4.08 -23.10 17.12
CA ALA A 21 -2.67 -23.39 17.36
C ALA A 21 -2.30 -23.22 18.85
N LYS A 22 -2.69 -22.09 19.47
CA LYS A 22 -2.49 -21.87 20.91
C LYS A 22 -3.22 -22.91 21.75
N LYS A 23 -4.51 -23.14 21.45
CA LYS A 23 -5.32 -24.12 22.19
C LYS A 23 -4.76 -25.53 22.08
N PHE A 24 -4.28 -25.92 20.90
CA PHE A 24 -3.61 -27.20 20.71
C PHE A 24 -2.39 -27.33 21.64
N LYS A 25 -1.54 -26.29 21.73
CA LYS A 25 -0.36 -26.33 22.59
C LYS A 25 -0.72 -26.38 24.09
N GLU A 26 -1.77 -25.69 24.50
CA GLU A 26 -2.28 -25.71 25.88
C GLU A 26 -2.75 -27.12 26.30
N GLU A 27 -3.42 -27.84 25.39
CA GLU A 27 -4.02 -29.16 25.67
C GLU A 27 -3.06 -30.33 25.38
N CYS A 28 -1.98 -30.10 24.63
CA CYS A 28 -1.03 -31.16 24.28
C CYS A 28 -0.07 -31.45 25.44
N HIS A 29 -0.22 -32.62 26.06
CA HIS A 29 0.62 -33.07 27.17
C HIS A 29 1.93 -33.76 26.75
N ALA A 30 2.11 -34.06 25.46
CA ALA A 30 3.35 -34.62 24.94
C ALA A 30 4.51 -33.65 25.20
N GLN A 31 5.64 -34.17 25.68
CA GLN A 31 6.82 -33.39 26.02
C GLN A 31 7.81 -33.33 24.87
N ASP A 32 7.90 -34.39 24.08
CA ASP A 32 8.79 -34.49 22.92
C ASP A 32 7.97 -34.63 21.65
N PHE A 33 7.60 -33.53 21.00
CA PHE A 33 6.92 -33.57 19.69
C PHE A 33 7.34 -32.40 18.81
N SER A 34 7.30 -32.61 17.50
CA SER A 34 7.59 -31.55 16.53
C SER A 34 6.36 -30.70 16.27
N TYR A 35 6.41 -29.42 16.65
CA TYR A 35 5.35 -28.46 16.38
C TYR A 35 5.77 -27.44 15.33
N ILE A 36 5.20 -27.56 14.13
CA ILE A 36 5.55 -26.74 12.96
C ILE A 36 4.30 -26.01 12.46
N THR A 37 4.45 -24.73 12.10
CA THR A 37 3.43 -23.93 11.41
C THR A 37 3.93 -23.52 10.03
N MET A 38 3.02 -23.27 9.09
CA MET A 38 3.40 -22.84 7.74
C MET A 38 4.09 -21.47 7.78
N THR A 39 3.54 -20.51 8.54
CA THR A 39 4.10 -19.18 8.79
C THR A 39 4.18 -18.88 10.29
N GLY A 40 4.77 -17.75 10.68
CA GLY A 40 4.69 -17.27 12.06
C GLY A 40 3.25 -16.88 12.44
N TYR A 41 2.63 -17.59 13.37
CA TYR A 41 1.25 -17.29 13.80
C TYR A 41 1.17 -16.30 14.96
N ASP A 42 2.11 -16.40 15.90
CA ASP A 42 2.21 -15.55 17.10
C ASP A 42 3.58 -15.81 17.76
N GLU A 43 4.24 -14.75 18.25
CA GLU A 43 5.56 -14.84 18.90
C GLU A 43 5.57 -15.66 20.20
N SER A 44 4.45 -15.73 20.91
CA SER A 44 4.28 -16.53 22.13
C SER A 44 4.06 -18.01 21.86
N LEU A 45 3.81 -18.41 20.61
CA LEU A 45 3.60 -19.81 20.26
C LEU A 45 4.97 -20.51 20.14
N PRO A 46 5.26 -21.54 20.94
CA PRO A 46 6.52 -22.29 20.85
C PRO A 46 6.47 -23.30 19.69
N ALA A 47 6.26 -22.81 18.47
CA ALA A 47 6.22 -23.58 17.24
C ALA A 47 7.26 -23.05 16.24
N LYS A 48 7.87 -23.96 15.47
CA LYS A 48 8.79 -23.58 14.40
C LYS A 48 7.98 -23.16 13.17
N ALA A 49 8.14 -21.93 12.71
CA ALA A 49 7.62 -21.51 11.41
C ALA A 49 8.46 -22.13 10.29
N LEU A 50 7.80 -22.75 9.30
CA LEU A 50 8.46 -23.28 8.10
C LEU A 50 8.92 -22.13 7.20
N PHE A 51 8.07 -21.12 7.03
CA PHE A 51 8.39 -19.85 6.39
C PHE A 51 8.31 -18.74 7.45
N GLY A 52 9.47 -18.28 7.91
CA GLY A 52 9.56 -17.18 8.88
C GLY A 52 9.05 -15.86 8.29
N GLY A 53 8.72 -14.90 9.17
CA GLY A 53 8.48 -13.53 8.72
C GLY A 53 9.78 -12.94 8.15
N GLU A 54 9.68 -12.28 7.01
CA GLU A 54 10.79 -11.50 6.45
C GLU A 54 10.69 -10.07 6.95
N ASN A 55 11.79 -9.54 7.47
CA ASN A 55 11.91 -8.12 7.75
C ASN A 55 12.35 -7.42 6.46
N ILE A 56 11.44 -6.67 5.83
CA ILE A 56 11.70 -5.95 4.58
C ILE A 56 12.54 -4.71 4.90
N LYS A 57 13.86 -4.88 4.81
CA LYS A 57 14.84 -3.81 4.94
C LYS A 57 15.05 -3.10 3.62
N ASP A 58 15.58 -1.89 3.71
CA ASP A 58 15.97 -1.06 2.57
C ASP A 58 14.77 -0.80 1.63
N ASN A 59 13.57 -0.68 2.20
CA ASN A 59 12.39 -0.16 1.51
C ASN A 59 12.56 1.35 1.23
N LEU A 60 11.69 1.90 0.38
CA LEU A 60 11.83 3.28 -0.10
C LEU A 60 11.83 4.30 1.05
N ALA A 61 10.90 4.19 2.00
CA ALA A 61 10.82 5.11 3.14
C ALA A 61 12.08 5.04 4.02
N GLU A 62 12.62 3.84 4.25
CA GLU A 62 13.87 3.66 4.99
C GLU A 62 15.07 4.32 4.26
N ILE A 63 15.18 4.17 2.94
CA ILE A 63 16.27 4.77 2.16
C ILE A 63 16.18 6.30 2.17
N ILE A 64 14.98 6.87 2.02
CA ILE A 64 14.78 8.32 2.14
C ILE A 64 15.23 8.82 3.52
N SER A 65 14.80 8.13 4.58
CA SER A 65 15.17 8.46 5.96
C SER A 65 16.68 8.37 6.21
N LYS A 66 17.35 7.31 5.72
CA LYS A 66 18.81 7.13 5.83
C LYS A 66 19.62 8.24 5.16
N ASN A 67 19.04 8.90 4.16
CA ASN A 67 19.63 10.06 3.49
C ASN A 67 19.27 11.41 4.16
N ASN A 68 18.65 11.38 5.35
CA ASN A 68 18.20 12.55 6.11
C ASN A 68 17.20 13.45 5.37
N LEU A 69 16.47 12.86 4.41
CA LEU A 69 15.42 13.55 3.67
C LEU A 69 14.09 13.44 4.40
N LYS A 70 13.25 14.46 4.28
CA LYS A 70 11.93 14.51 4.89
C LYS A 70 10.88 13.92 3.97
N GLN A 71 9.97 13.15 4.54
CA GLN A 71 8.88 12.53 3.81
C GLN A 71 7.54 12.69 4.52
N LEU A 72 6.49 12.89 3.73
CA LEU A 72 5.11 12.94 4.18
C LEU A 72 4.33 11.76 3.61
N HIS A 73 3.70 10.97 4.47
CA HIS A 73 2.77 9.91 4.07
C HIS A 73 1.36 10.33 4.45
N ILE A 74 0.46 10.45 3.46
CA ILE A 74 -0.89 10.98 3.67
C ILE A 74 -1.96 10.11 3.00
N ALA A 75 -2.99 9.77 3.77
CA ALA A 75 -4.19 9.12 3.25
C ALA A 75 -5.36 9.35 4.22
N GLU A 76 -6.55 8.98 3.76
CA GLU A 76 -7.69 8.84 4.66
C GLU A 76 -7.70 7.47 5.37
N THR A 77 -8.58 7.32 6.38
CA THR A 77 -8.65 6.15 7.27
C THR A 77 -8.58 4.81 6.54
N GLU A 78 -9.32 4.67 5.43
CA GLU A 78 -9.39 3.41 4.66
C GLU A 78 -8.04 2.95 4.10
N LYS A 79 -7.16 3.90 3.77
CA LYS A 79 -5.87 3.63 3.11
C LYS A 79 -4.66 4.05 3.94
N PHE A 80 -4.84 4.49 5.19
CA PHE A 80 -3.75 4.93 6.04
C PHE A 80 -2.71 3.84 6.33
N ALA A 81 -3.13 2.61 6.63
CA ALA A 81 -2.20 1.47 6.79
C ALA A 81 -1.40 1.17 5.50
N HIS A 82 -1.98 1.50 4.33
CA HIS A 82 -1.37 1.21 3.03
C HIS A 82 -0.21 2.14 2.72
N VAL A 83 -0.33 3.41 3.13
CA VAL A 83 0.75 4.40 3.01
C VAL A 83 1.65 4.44 4.25
N THR A 84 1.48 3.54 5.21
CA THR A 84 2.33 3.48 6.41
C THR A 84 2.88 2.08 6.57
N SER A 85 2.28 1.23 7.42
CA SER A 85 2.84 -0.08 7.73
C SER A 85 3.04 -0.97 6.51
N PHE A 86 2.14 -1.00 5.52
CA PHE A 86 2.36 -1.78 4.31
C PHE A 86 3.46 -1.21 3.40
N PHE A 87 3.50 0.12 3.23
CA PHE A 87 4.55 0.78 2.44
C PHE A 87 5.94 0.61 3.07
N ASP A 88 5.99 0.61 4.40
CA ASP A 88 7.21 0.49 5.21
C ASP A 88 7.60 -0.98 5.49
N GLY A 89 7.03 -1.93 4.75
CA GLY A 89 7.43 -3.34 4.84
C GLY A 89 6.97 -4.07 6.10
N GLY A 90 5.86 -3.63 6.70
CA GLY A 90 5.27 -4.15 7.93
C GLY A 90 5.68 -3.38 9.19
N LYS A 91 6.47 -2.30 9.07
CA LYS A 91 6.92 -1.50 10.21
C LYS A 91 5.81 -0.56 10.70
N GLU A 92 5.44 -0.69 11.98
CA GLU A 92 4.38 0.14 12.57
C GLU A 92 4.86 1.54 12.97
N ASP A 93 6.08 1.68 13.48
CA ASP A 93 6.64 3.00 13.83
C ASP A 93 7.13 3.76 12.59
N ALA A 94 6.95 5.08 12.57
CA ALA A 94 7.52 5.93 11.51
C ALA A 94 9.07 5.91 11.54
N TYR A 95 9.70 6.05 10.39
CA TYR A 95 11.13 6.30 10.28
C TYR A 95 11.48 7.73 10.75
N PRO A 96 12.76 8.00 11.12
CA PRO A 96 13.21 9.38 11.30
C PRO A 96 12.91 10.23 10.06
N ASN A 97 12.45 11.48 10.27
CA ASN A 97 12.04 12.41 9.20
C ASN A 97 10.82 11.96 8.37
N GLU A 98 10.04 11.00 8.86
CA GLU A 98 8.76 10.62 8.27
C GLU A 98 7.60 11.19 9.10
N ASP A 99 6.83 12.07 8.48
CA ASP A 99 5.57 12.57 9.02
C ASP A 99 4.39 11.81 8.41
N ARG A 100 3.43 11.42 9.24
CA ARG A 100 2.22 10.71 8.81
C ARG A 100 0.99 11.56 9.05
N LYS A 101 0.18 11.78 8.01
CA LYS A 101 -1.08 12.55 8.09
C LYS A 101 -2.28 11.65 7.79
N LEU A 102 -3.09 11.42 8.82
CA LEU A 102 -4.38 10.74 8.70
C LEU A 102 -5.51 11.77 8.52
N ILE A 103 -6.29 11.60 7.46
CA ILE A 103 -7.58 12.30 7.30
C ILE A 103 -8.72 11.34 7.66
N ALA A 104 -9.60 11.72 8.58
CA ALA A 104 -10.69 10.85 8.97
C ALA A 104 -11.69 10.67 7.80
N SER A 105 -11.91 9.44 7.36
CA SER A 105 -12.91 9.12 6.33
C SER A 105 -14.32 9.50 6.78
N ASN A 106 -15.21 9.76 5.81
CA ASN A 106 -16.61 10.07 6.11
C ASN A 106 -17.29 8.87 6.77
N LYS A 107 -18.10 9.12 7.81
CA LYS A 107 -18.85 8.06 8.49
C LYS A 107 -20.11 7.70 7.70
N VAL A 108 -19.95 6.85 6.69
CA VAL A 108 -21.03 6.34 5.84
C VAL A 108 -21.08 4.81 5.89
N ALA A 109 -22.25 4.23 5.62
CA ALA A 109 -22.41 2.77 5.61
C ALA A 109 -21.66 2.11 4.43
N THR A 110 -21.69 2.77 3.27
CA THR A 110 -20.97 2.41 2.06
C THR A 110 -20.52 3.69 1.35
N HIS A 111 -19.34 3.65 0.72
CA HIS A 111 -18.68 4.85 0.20
C HIS A 111 -19.36 5.46 -1.03
N ASP A 112 -20.29 4.76 -1.69
CA ASP A 112 -21.13 5.33 -2.73
C ASP A 112 -22.07 6.45 -2.24
N LEU A 113 -22.31 6.55 -0.93
CA LEU A 113 -23.07 7.65 -0.33
C LEU A 113 -22.27 8.96 -0.23
N SER A 114 -20.95 8.90 -0.43
CA SER A 114 -20.02 10.04 -0.40
C SER A 114 -18.82 9.71 -1.30
N PRO A 115 -19.04 9.59 -2.63
CA PRO A 115 -18.02 9.12 -3.58
C PRO A 115 -16.81 10.07 -3.69
N GLU A 116 -16.98 11.34 -3.29
CA GLU A 116 -15.89 12.31 -3.18
C GLU A 116 -14.90 12.00 -2.05
N MET A 117 -15.33 11.22 -1.04
CA MET A 117 -14.56 10.82 0.14
C MET A 117 -13.74 11.99 0.70
N LYS A 118 -12.42 11.81 0.92
CA LYS A 118 -11.52 12.85 1.43
C LYS A 118 -10.47 13.32 0.43
N ALA A 119 -10.71 13.12 -0.87
CA ALA A 119 -9.79 13.51 -1.93
C ALA A 119 -9.42 15.01 -1.86
N ARG A 120 -10.40 15.87 -1.56
CA ARG A 120 -10.17 17.31 -1.47
C ARG A 120 -9.26 17.68 -0.30
N GLU A 121 -9.55 17.16 0.89
CA GLU A 121 -8.78 17.45 2.10
C GLU A 121 -7.34 16.91 2.00
N ILE A 122 -7.16 15.69 1.46
CA ILE A 122 -5.82 15.14 1.17
C ILE A 122 -5.07 16.08 0.22
N THR A 123 -5.73 16.55 -0.83
CA THR A 123 -5.12 17.47 -1.81
C THR A 123 -4.74 18.81 -1.21
N ASP A 124 -5.58 19.37 -0.34
CA ASP A 124 -5.31 20.64 0.34
C ASP A 124 -4.05 20.54 1.23
N GLU A 125 -3.87 19.41 1.92
CA GLU A 125 -2.69 19.14 2.72
C GLU A 125 -1.42 18.92 1.86
N ILE A 126 -1.51 18.19 0.75
CA ILE A 126 -0.38 18.00 -0.19
C ILE A 126 0.06 19.36 -0.76
N ILE A 127 -0.89 20.19 -1.21
CA ILE A 127 -0.59 21.52 -1.73
C ILE A 127 0.05 22.40 -0.65
N THR A 128 -0.46 22.35 0.58
CA THR A 128 0.12 23.10 1.71
C THR A 128 1.55 22.66 1.99
N ALA A 129 1.81 21.34 2.03
CA ALA A 129 3.13 20.77 2.26
C ALA A 129 4.12 21.19 1.15
N ALA A 130 3.72 21.06 -0.12
CA ALA A 130 4.53 21.49 -1.27
C ALA A 130 4.81 23.00 -1.24
N GLN A 131 3.81 23.82 -0.87
CA GLN A 131 3.96 25.27 -0.80
C GLN A 131 5.00 25.73 0.22
N LYS A 132 5.04 25.05 1.36
CA LYS A 132 6.03 25.32 2.42
C LYS A 132 7.42 24.76 2.10
N GLY A 133 7.50 23.77 1.20
CA GLY A 133 8.77 23.12 0.85
C GLY A 133 9.38 22.32 2.00
N GLU A 134 8.52 21.71 2.83
CA GLU A 134 8.94 21.01 4.06
C GLU A 134 9.45 19.59 3.82
N TYR A 135 9.10 18.98 2.68
CA TYR A 135 9.34 17.56 2.39
C TYR A 135 10.04 17.36 1.06
N ASP A 136 10.93 16.38 1.01
CA ASP A 136 11.62 15.95 -0.22
C ASP A 136 10.82 14.86 -0.95
N PHE A 137 9.95 14.15 -0.24
CA PHE A 137 9.07 13.11 -0.78
C PHE A 137 7.66 13.19 -0.18
N ILE A 138 6.63 13.02 -1.00
CA ILE A 138 5.23 12.96 -0.54
C ILE A 138 4.59 11.72 -1.15
N LEU A 139 4.17 10.78 -0.29
CA LEU A 139 3.36 9.62 -0.64
C LEU A 139 1.90 9.91 -0.31
N ALA A 140 1.02 9.82 -1.30
CA ALA A 140 -0.41 10.02 -1.12
C ALA A 140 -1.22 8.86 -1.70
N ASN A 141 -2.29 8.45 -1.01
CA ASN A 141 -3.26 7.50 -1.54
C ASN A 141 -4.66 8.13 -1.60
N PHE A 142 -5.28 8.08 -2.78
CA PHE A 142 -6.68 8.44 -3.00
C PHE A 142 -7.54 7.17 -3.01
N ALA A 143 -8.28 6.96 -1.93
CA ALA A 143 -9.05 5.72 -1.71
C ALA A 143 -10.29 5.57 -2.62
N ASN A 144 -10.73 6.67 -3.23
CA ASN A 144 -12.01 6.82 -3.91
C ASN A 144 -12.35 5.68 -4.89
N LEU A 145 -11.47 5.43 -5.86
CA LEU A 145 -11.78 4.49 -6.95
C LEU A 145 -11.89 3.05 -6.46
N ASP A 146 -11.14 2.68 -5.42
CA ASP A 146 -11.20 1.34 -4.86
C ASP A 146 -12.42 1.16 -3.95
N MET A 147 -12.57 2.06 -2.97
CA MET A 147 -13.61 1.97 -1.96
C MET A 147 -15.01 2.14 -2.55
N VAL A 148 -15.17 3.02 -3.55
CA VAL A 148 -16.43 3.18 -4.29
C VAL A 148 -16.58 2.07 -5.34
N GLY A 149 -15.48 1.62 -5.95
CA GLY A 149 -15.47 0.49 -6.89
C GLY A 149 -16.08 -0.79 -6.28
N HIS A 150 -15.75 -1.09 -5.03
CA HIS A 150 -16.32 -2.20 -4.27
C HIS A 150 -17.84 -2.16 -4.10
N THR A 151 -18.49 -1.02 -4.29
CA THR A 151 -19.96 -0.92 -4.21
C THR A 151 -20.65 -1.44 -5.47
N GLY A 152 -19.92 -1.56 -6.59
CA GLY A 152 -20.48 -1.97 -7.87
C GLY A 152 -21.41 -0.94 -8.51
N LYS A 153 -21.51 0.28 -7.96
CA LYS A 153 -22.40 1.32 -8.47
C LYS A 153 -21.67 2.24 -9.45
N MET A 154 -21.91 2.02 -10.74
CA MET A 154 -21.22 2.71 -11.83
C MET A 154 -21.29 4.24 -11.74
N LYS A 155 -22.47 4.81 -11.42
CA LYS A 155 -22.65 6.26 -11.38
C LYS A 155 -21.76 6.91 -10.32
N GLU A 156 -21.69 6.30 -9.15
CA GLU A 156 -20.92 6.77 -8.02
C GLU A 156 -19.42 6.56 -8.24
N ALA A 157 -19.02 5.45 -8.89
CA ALA A 157 -17.63 5.24 -9.31
C ALA A 157 -17.15 6.29 -10.33
N ILE A 158 -18.03 6.75 -11.24
CA ILE A 158 -17.71 7.87 -12.15
C ILE A 158 -17.46 9.15 -11.35
N ILE A 159 -18.32 9.50 -10.38
CA ILE A 159 -18.13 10.68 -9.53
C ILE A 159 -16.82 10.58 -8.73
N ALA A 160 -16.49 9.40 -8.23
CA ALA A 160 -15.23 9.12 -7.54
C ALA A 160 -14.02 9.39 -8.45
N ALA A 161 -14.06 8.90 -9.71
CA ALA A 161 -13.02 9.13 -10.70
C ALA A 161 -12.89 10.62 -11.08
N GLU A 162 -14.00 11.31 -11.35
CA GLU A 162 -14.03 12.75 -11.65
C GLU A 162 -13.49 13.59 -10.47
N THR A 163 -13.78 13.18 -9.24
CA THR A 163 -13.27 13.86 -8.04
C THR A 163 -11.76 13.72 -7.91
N VAL A 164 -11.21 12.53 -8.15
CA VAL A 164 -9.76 12.30 -8.12
C VAL A 164 -9.08 13.05 -9.27
N ASP A 165 -9.64 13.03 -10.48
CA ASP A 165 -9.12 13.76 -11.63
C ASP A 165 -9.03 15.27 -11.38
N PHE A 166 -10.11 15.88 -10.87
CA PHE A 166 -10.13 17.30 -10.53
C PHE A 166 -9.03 17.67 -9.53
N ASN A 167 -8.85 16.84 -8.50
CA ASN A 167 -7.86 17.08 -7.46
C ASN A 167 -6.42 16.81 -7.94
N LEU A 168 -6.21 15.80 -8.77
CA LEU A 168 -4.93 15.56 -9.43
C LEU A 168 -4.52 16.77 -10.28
N GLY A 169 -5.46 17.37 -11.01
CA GLY A 169 -5.21 18.63 -11.74
C GLY A 169 -4.78 19.80 -10.86
N ARG A 170 -5.19 19.84 -9.58
CA ARG A 170 -4.72 20.83 -8.61
C ARG A 170 -3.30 20.54 -8.15
N ILE A 171 -2.98 19.27 -7.89
CA ILE A 171 -1.64 18.82 -7.48
C ILE A 171 -0.63 19.10 -8.59
N ILE A 172 -0.96 18.76 -9.85
CA ILE A 172 -0.09 19.02 -11.02
C ILE A 172 0.32 20.50 -11.07
N LYS A 173 -0.65 21.41 -10.95
CA LYS A 173 -0.40 22.86 -10.99
C LYS A 173 0.52 23.34 -9.87
N GLU A 174 0.46 22.73 -8.69
CA GLU A 174 1.35 23.11 -7.58
C GLU A 174 2.72 22.47 -7.72
N ALA A 175 2.79 21.20 -8.14
CA ALA A 175 4.04 20.50 -8.41
C ALA A 175 4.89 21.25 -9.45
N GLU A 176 4.28 21.72 -10.54
CA GLU A 176 4.97 22.53 -11.57
C GLU A 176 5.51 23.85 -11.02
N LYS A 177 4.82 24.49 -10.08
CA LYS A 177 5.29 25.76 -9.47
C LYS A 177 6.43 25.56 -8.49
N LYS A 178 6.50 24.38 -7.86
CA LYS A 178 7.41 24.05 -6.78
C LYS A 178 8.55 23.13 -7.21
N ASP A 179 8.64 22.84 -8.51
CA ASP A 179 9.64 21.96 -9.13
C ASP A 179 9.64 20.53 -8.56
N TYR A 180 8.46 20.04 -8.17
CA TYR A 180 8.27 18.63 -7.80
C TYR A 180 8.08 17.78 -9.05
N VAL A 181 8.66 16.58 -9.04
CA VAL A 181 8.33 15.54 -10.01
C VAL A 181 7.13 14.75 -9.48
N LEU A 182 6.02 14.78 -10.21
CA LEU A 182 4.82 14.01 -9.86
C LEU A 182 4.84 12.65 -10.57
N ILE A 183 4.66 11.57 -9.78
CA ILE A 183 4.41 10.22 -10.26
C ILE A 183 2.96 9.85 -9.95
N VAL A 184 2.20 9.43 -10.96
CA VAL A 184 0.82 8.97 -10.81
C VAL A 184 0.75 7.50 -11.19
N THR A 185 0.33 6.65 -10.24
CA THR A 185 0.17 5.22 -10.45
C THR A 185 -0.95 4.64 -9.56
N ALA A 186 -1.19 3.34 -9.63
CA ALA A 186 -2.12 2.61 -8.78
C ALA A 186 -1.50 1.30 -8.29
N ASP A 187 -2.00 0.76 -7.18
CA ASP A 187 -1.60 -0.53 -6.62
C ASP A 187 -2.29 -1.72 -7.31
N HIS A 188 -3.51 -1.52 -7.82
CA HIS A 188 -4.25 -2.47 -8.64
C HIS A 188 -5.42 -1.81 -9.38
N GLY A 189 -6.16 -2.59 -10.19
CA GLY A 189 -7.42 -2.17 -10.80
C GLY A 189 -8.65 -2.50 -9.94
N ASN A 190 -9.75 -1.79 -10.19
CA ASN A 190 -11.09 -1.99 -9.60
C ASN A 190 -12.14 -1.23 -10.44
N ALA A 191 -12.15 0.10 -10.35
CA ALA A 191 -13.17 0.97 -10.91
C ALA A 191 -13.32 0.92 -12.44
N GLU A 192 -12.32 0.41 -13.17
CA GLU A 192 -12.40 0.27 -14.62
C GLU A 192 -13.33 -0.87 -15.06
N LYS A 193 -13.73 -1.74 -14.13
CA LYS A 193 -14.73 -2.80 -14.37
C LYS A 193 -15.78 -2.79 -13.27
N MET A 194 -16.92 -2.16 -13.54
CA MET A 194 -18.05 -2.08 -12.59
C MET A 194 -19.19 -3.08 -12.85
N PHE A 195 -19.10 -3.88 -13.92
CA PHE A 195 -20.13 -4.84 -14.32
C PHE A 195 -19.51 -6.13 -14.84
N ASP A 196 -20.06 -7.28 -14.45
CA ASP A 196 -19.67 -8.58 -14.95
C ASP A 196 -20.71 -9.14 -15.94
N PRO A 197 -20.39 -9.19 -17.25
CA PRO A 197 -21.32 -9.69 -18.25
C PRO A 197 -21.59 -11.20 -18.13
N LYS A 198 -20.73 -11.98 -17.46
CA LYS A 198 -20.93 -13.42 -17.30
C LYS A 198 -22.01 -13.74 -16.28
N THR A 199 -22.07 -12.95 -15.20
CA THR A 199 -23.04 -13.12 -14.11
C THR A 199 -24.23 -12.17 -14.23
N ASN A 200 -24.15 -11.17 -15.12
CA ASN A 200 -25.13 -10.09 -15.26
C ASN A 200 -25.36 -9.34 -13.93
N GLN A 201 -24.27 -9.11 -13.18
CA GLN A 201 -24.27 -8.46 -11.87
C GLN A 201 -23.21 -7.37 -11.79
N ALA A 202 -23.34 -6.51 -10.78
CA ALA A 202 -22.32 -5.53 -10.45
C ALA A 202 -21.00 -6.24 -10.11
N HIS A 203 -19.89 -5.70 -10.59
CA HIS A 203 -18.55 -6.19 -10.24
C HIS A 203 -18.04 -5.40 -9.05
N THR A 204 -17.73 -6.08 -7.95
CA THR A 204 -17.36 -5.48 -6.66
C THR A 204 -15.96 -5.88 -6.21
N ALA A 205 -15.15 -6.46 -7.11
CA ALA A 205 -13.84 -7.01 -6.80
C ALA A 205 -12.74 -6.32 -7.62
N HIS A 206 -11.50 -6.46 -7.16
CA HIS A 206 -10.34 -6.00 -7.93
C HIS A 206 -10.20 -6.75 -9.25
N THR A 207 -9.46 -6.16 -10.16
CA THR A 207 -9.11 -6.76 -11.45
C THR A 207 -7.62 -7.08 -11.52
N GLY A 208 -7.23 -7.88 -12.53
CA GLY A 208 -5.83 -8.07 -12.92
C GLY A 208 -5.38 -7.11 -14.04
N SER A 209 -6.07 -5.99 -14.23
CA SER A 209 -5.72 -5.00 -15.25
C SER A 209 -4.36 -4.36 -14.92
N PRO A 210 -3.54 -4.02 -15.93
CA PRO A 210 -2.35 -3.21 -15.70
C PRO A 210 -2.74 -1.83 -15.16
N VAL A 211 -1.86 -1.23 -14.36
CA VAL A 211 -2.04 0.10 -13.77
C VAL A 211 -1.27 1.16 -14.56
N PRO A 212 -1.75 2.42 -14.61
CA PRO A 212 -0.98 3.50 -15.21
C PRO A 212 0.30 3.77 -14.41
N PHE A 213 1.35 4.21 -15.08
CA PHE A 213 2.55 4.78 -14.44
C PHE A 213 2.98 6.00 -15.24
N ILE A 214 2.67 7.18 -14.71
CA ILE A 214 2.88 8.47 -15.39
C ILE A 214 3.89 9.28 -14.60
N VAL A 215 4.95 9.74 -15.24
CA VAL A 215 5.94 10.65 -14.64
C VAL A 215 5.83 12.00 -15.32
N MET A 216 5.49 13.03 -14.55
CA MET A 216 5.33 14.40 -15.04
C MET A 216 6.66 15.16 -15.04
N LYS A 217 7.59 14.76 -15.93
CA LYS A 217 8.90 15.41 -16.12
C LYS A 217 9.28 15.37 -17.60
N LYS A 218 9.44 16.54 -18.24
CA LYS A 218 9.57 16.67 -19.71
C LYS A 218 10.75 15.92 -20.31
N ASP A 219 11.88 15.89 -19.61
CA ASP A 219 13.15 15.34 -20.13
C ASP A 219 13.40 13.90 -19.69
N LEU A 220 12.41 13.25 -19.06
CA LEU A 220 12.52 11.89 -18.56
C LEU A 220 11.80 10.94 -19.52
N LYS A 221 12.48 9.87 -19.93
CA LYS A 221 11.91 8.80 -20.76
C LYS A 221 11.72 7.54 -19.91
N LEU A 222 10.70 6.75 -20.26
CA LEU A 222 10.39 5.50 -19.58
C LEU A 222 10.52 4.29 -20.50
N SER A 223 10.92 3.14 -19.94
CA SER A 223 11.07 1.84 -20.64
C SER A 223 9.74 1.24 -21.13
N GLY A 224 8.60 1.76 -20.66
CA GLY A 224 7.25 1.48 -21.15
C GLY A 224 6.43 0.51 -20.29
N TYR A 225 6.96 -0.70 -20.03
CA TYR A 225 6.30 -1.71 -19.18
C TYR A 225 7.15 -2.03 -17.97
N GLY A 226 6.49 -2.25 -16.83
CA GLY A 226 7.13 -2.60 -15.56
C GLY A 226 6.17 -3.31 -14.62
N LYS A 227 6.63 -3.49 -13.38
CA LYS A 227 5.90 -4.09 -12.24
C LYS A 227 5.96 -3.15 -11.04
N LEU A 228 5.12 -3.37 -10.03
CA LEU A 228 5.08 -2.51 -8.84
C LEU A 228 6.43 -2.38 -8.12
N SER A 229 7.27 -3.42 -8.16
CA SER A 229 8.61 -3.37 -7.56
C SER A 229 9.57 -2.39 -8.24
N ASP A 230 9.25 -1.91 -9.44
CA ASP A 230 10.06 -0.98 -10.23
C ASP A 230 9.79 0.48 -9.84
N VAL A 231 8.71 0.75 -9.11
CA VAL A 231 8.31 2.09 -8.66
C VAL A 231 9.35 2.69 -7.70
N ALA A 232 9.78 1.92 -6.68
CA ALA A 232 10.72 2.42 -5.69
C ALA A 232 12.11 2.76 -6.27
N PRO A 233 12.75 1.89 -7.10
CA PRO A 233 13.96 2.24 -7.84
C PRO A 233 13.79 3.48 -8.72
N THR A 234 12.65 3.61 -9.41
CA THR A 234 12.35 4.78 -10.26
C THR A 234 12.28 6.07 -9.45
N VAL A 235 11.63 6.04 -8.26
CA VAL A 235 11.58 7.18 -7.34
C VAL A 235 12.99 7.56 -6.88
N LEU A 236 13.80 6.59 -6.45
CA LEU A 236 15.17 6.84 -6.00
C LEU A 236 16.02 7.47 -7.11
N GLU A 237 15.96 6.96 -8.34
CA GLU A 237 16.68 7.55 -9.47
C GLU A 237 16.26 8.99 -9.76
N ILE A 238 14.94 9.28 -9.71
CA ILE A 238 14.41 10.65 -9.88
C ILE A 238 14.92 11.58 -8.77
N MET A 239 15.06 11.07 -7.54
CA MET A 239 15.61 11.79 -6.39
C MET A 239 17.15 11.89 -6.43
N GLY A 240 17.82 11.23 -7.37
CA GLY A 240 19.29 11.18 -7.44
C GLY A 240 19.93 10.30 -6.35
N LEU A 241 19.20 9.29 -5.86
CA LEU A 241 19.66 8.33 -4.85
C LEU A 241 19.92 6.96 -5.47
N ASP A 242 20.91 6.25 -4.93
CA ASP A 242 21.22 4.89 -5.37
C ASP A 242 20.22 3.88 -4.81
N ALA A 243 19.69 3.02 -5.70
CA ALA A 243 18.88 1.88 -5.27
C ALA A 243 19.76 0.84 -4.53
N PRO A 244 19.36 0.40 -3.33
CA PRO A 244 20.11 -0.60 -2.57
C PRO A 244 20.00 -1.97 -3.24
N LYS A 245 20.98 -2.86 -3.01
CA LYS A 245 21.00 -4.22 -3.59
C LYS A 245 19.78 -5.08 -3.23
N ALA A 246 19.09 -4.76 -2.14
CA ALA A 246 17.87 -5.43 -1.72
C ALA A 246 16.67 -5.11 -2.63
N MET A 247 16.67 -3.94 -3.30
CA MET A 247 15.67 -3.61 -4.30
C MET A 247 16.00 -4.31 -5.62
N THR A 248 15.32 -5.42 -5.89
CA THR A 248 15.51 -6.22 -7.12
C THR A 248 14.63 -5.74 -8.30
N GLY A 249 13.85 -4.68 -8.11
CA GLY A 249 13.17 -3.99 -9.21
C GLY A 249 14.17 -3.17 -10.01
N GLU A 250 13.80 -2.78 -11.22
CA GLU A 250 14.62 -1.94 -12.08
C GLU A 250 13.95 -0.59 -12.26
N SER A 251 14.73 0.49 -12.30
CA SER A 251 14.16 1.80 -12.62
C SER A 251 13.57 1.79 -14.03
N LEU A 252 12.43 2.45 -14.18
CA LEU A 252 11.78 2.60 -15.47
C LEU A 252 12.37 3.75 -16.28
N VAL A 253 13.26 4.58 -15.71
CA VAL A 253 13.93 5.68 -16.42
C VAL A 253 14.96 5.15 -17.43
N ILE A 254 15.06 5.78 -18.62
CA ILE A 254 16.03 5.47 -19.68
C ILE A 254 16.74 6.70 -20.24
#